data_AF-A0A0S8J887-F1
#
_entry.id   AF-A0A0S8J887-F1
#
_cell.length_a   1.000
_cell.length_b   1.000
_cell.length_c   1.000
_cell.angle_alpha   90.00
_cell.angle_beta   90.00
_cell.angle_gamma   90.00
#
_symmetry.space_group_name_H-M   'P 1'
#
loop_
_entity.id
_entity.type
_entity.pdbx_description
1 polymer ?
#
loop_
_entity_poly.entity_id
_entity_poly.type
_entity_poly.pdbx_seq_one_letter_code
_entity_poly.pdbx_strand_id
1 'polypeptide(L)'
;MSTRMSAVAAASVLLVVACGTATAYLLQSVYDSAGPGEGYDKLVILDPAQFYSGSLIVEPGTSCVLHGSGAIISLGTADSILASGPSTLLDMDHCVVIGGTYGVHYGDQAQGSVVHNTFFGNKVGIAIWDGTAVTAKNNIIADAAEYGIAKVSEVTPYIAYNDVWSYGMWPYAELCWS
;
A
#
# COMPACT_ATOMS: atom_id res chain seq x y z
N MET A 1 6.28 -70.87 -12.76
CA MET A 1 5.39 -69.76 -12.39
C MET A 1 5.96 -69.14 -11.12
N SER A 2 6.54 -67.95 -11.25
CA SER A 2 7.38 -67.29 -10.24
C SER A 2 6.59 -66.18 -9.57
N THR A 3 6.61 -66.13 -8.23
CA THR A 3 6.21 -64.93 -7.48
C THR A 3 7.18 -64.74 -6.33
N ARG A 4 8.14 -63.82 -6.51
CA ARG A 4 8.89 -63.23 -5.40
C ARG A 4 8.37 -61.81 -5.21
N MET A 5 7.67 -61.58 -4.11
CA MET A 5 7.31 -60.23 -3.65
C MET A 5 8.55 -59.57 -3.05
N SER A 6 9.03 -58.50 -3.67
CA SER A 6 9.98 -57.57 -3.04
C SER A 6 9.20 -56.49 -2.30
N ALA A 7 9.32 -56.45 -0.97
CA ALA A 7 8.79 -55.36 -0.17
C ALA A 7 9.71 -54.14 -0.31
N VAL A 8 9.26 -53.10 -1.01
CA VAL A 8 9.88 -51.78 -0.96
C VAL A 8 9.15 -50.99 0.13
N ALA A 9 9.81 -50.77 1.26
CA ALA A 9 9.29 -49.92 2.31
C ALA A 9 9.40 -48.46 1.84
N ALA A 10 8.26 -47.83 1.53
CA ALA A 10 8.18 -46.41 1.24
C ALA A 10 8.26 -45.63 2.57
N ALA A 11 9.36 -44.91 2.78
CA ALA A 11 9.46 -43.96 3.87
C ALA A 11 8.74 -42.66 3.47
N SER A 12 7.54 -42.44 4.01
CA SER A 12 6.79 -41.21 3.83
C SER A 12 7.42 -40.11 4.68
N VAL A 13 8.01 -39.09 4.05
CA VAL A 13 8.43 -37.86 4.72
C VAL A 13 7.17 -37.04 5.01
N LEU A 14 6.81 -36.90 6.28
CA LEU A 14 5.71 -36.05 6.73
C LEU A 14 6.22 -34.59 6.82
N LEU A 15 5.95 -33.79 5.80
CA LEU A 15 6.19 -32.34 5.86
C LEU A 15 5.08 -31.69 6.70
N VAL A 16 5.36 -31.43 7.98
CA VAL A 16 4.49 -30.62 8.83
C VAL A 16 4.73 -29.15 8.46
N VAL A 17 3.84 -28.58 7.64
CA VAL A 17 3.80 -27.13 7.45
C VAL A 17 3.15 -26.53 8.69
N ALA A 18 3.98 -25.98 9.58
CA ALA A 18 3.48 -25.15 10.67
C ALA A 18 2.93 -23.85 10.06
N CYS A 19 1.60 -23.77 9.93
CA CYS A 19 0.93 -22.52 9.62
C CYS A 19 1.01 -21.64 10.87
N GLY A 20 2.10 -20.89 11.00
CA GLY A 20 2.22 -19.85 12.02
C GLY A 20 1.15 -18.79 11.77
N THR A 21 0.49 -18.33 12.83
CA THR A 21 -0.30 -17.09 12.75
C THR A 21 0.67 -15.95 12.50
N ALA A 22 0.82 -15.52 11.25
CA ALA A 22 1.56 -14.31 10.93
C ALA A 22 0.85 -13.15 11.63
N THR A 23 1.41 -12.70 12.75
CA THR A 23 0.94 -11.49 13.43
C THR A 23 1.39 -10.30 12.60
N ALA A 24 0.43 -9.58 12.02
CA ALA A 24 0.77 -8.37 11.28
C ALA A 24 1.36 -7.32 12.23
N TYR A 25 2.45 -6.69 11.80
CA TYR A 25 3.07 -5.58 12.51
C TYR A 25 2.29 -4.29 12.24
N LEU A 26 2.06 -3.47 13.26
CA LEU A 26 1.40 -2.18 13.03
C LEU A 26 2.31 -1.29 12.18
N LEU A 27 1.81 -0.83 11.04
CA LEU A 27 2.57 0.03 10.13
C LEU A 27 3.01 1.32 10.82
N GLN A 28 2.10 1.92 11.61
CA GLN A 28 2.41 3.10 12.42
C GLN A 28 3.61 2.87 13.36
N SER A 29 3.73 1.71 14.01
CA SER A 29 4.84 1.43 14.93
C SER A 29 6.20 1.38 14.22
N VAL A 30 6.23 0.96 12.95
CA VAL A 30 7.45 1.00 12.13
C VAL A 30 7.84 2.45 11.82
N TYR A 31 6.87 3.27 11.43
CA TYR A 31 7.07 4.70 11.20
C TYR A 31 7.53 5.45 12.46
N ASP A 32 6.89 5.18 13.60
CA ASP A 32 7.23 5.82 14.87
C ASP A 32 8.69 5.53 15.26
N SER A 33 9.13 4.30 14.99
CA SER A 33 10.50 3.82 15.25
C SER A 33 11.52 4.23 14.18
N ALA A 34 11.07 4.68 13.01
CA ALA A 34 11.94 5.07 11.92
C ALA A 34 12.70 6.36 12.25
N GLY A 35 13.97 6.39 11.85
CA GLY A 35 14.83 7.57 11.91
C GLY A 35 14.97 8.24 10.53
N PRO A 36 15.72 9.35 10.47
CA PRO A 36 15.99 10.04 9.22
C PRO A 36 16.91 9.25 8.30
N GLY A 37 16.75 9.43 6.99
CA GLY A 37 17.55 8.77 5.96
C GLY A 37 17.13 9.19 4.55
N GLU A 38 18.05 9.08 3.58
CA GLU A 38 17.84 9.46 2.18
C GLU A 38 17.37 10.92 1.94
N GLY A 39 17.54 11.79 2.94
CA GLY A 39 17.08 13.18 2.88
C GLY A 39 15.67 13.40 3.46
N TYR A 40 15.04 12.36 3.98
CA TYR A 40 13.74 12.41 4.67
C TYR A 40 13.92 12.38 6.19
N ASP A 41 12.98 12.96 6.91
CA ASP A 41 12.91 12.89 8.37
C ASP A 41 12.60 11.48 8.87
N LYS A 42 11.87 10.71 8.04
CA LYS A 42 11.49 9.32 8.29
C LYS A 42 11.81 8.45 7.07
N LEU A 43 12.77 7.54 7.22
CA LEU A 43 13.08 6.47 6.27
C LEU A 43 12.45 5.16 6.76
N VAL A 44 11.34 4.77 6.16
CA VAL A 44 10.62 3.53 6.50
C VAL A 44 10.92 2.49 5.44
N ILE A 45 11.61 1.41 5.84
CA ILE A 45 11.91 0.26 4.96
C ILE A 45 11.17 -0.95 5.51
N LEU A 46 10.24 -1.48 4.73
CA LEU A 46 9.46 -2.66 5.09
C LEU A 46 10.21 -3.95 4.69
N ASP A 47 10.09 -4.96 5.53
CA ASP A 47 10.57 -6.31 5.25
C ASP A 47 9.53 -7.05 4.40
N PRO A 48 9.87 -7.52 3.18
CA PRO A 48 8.94 -8.22 2.31
C PRO A 48 8.46 -9.58 2.86
N ALA A 49 9.12 -10.13 3.88
CA ALA A 49 8.67 -11.34 4.56
C ALA A 49 7.58 -11.05 5.62
N GLN A 50 7.27 -9.78 5.89
CA GLN A 50 6.31 -9.37 6.90
C GLN A 50 5.00 -8.86 6.30
N PHE A 51 3.94 -9.03 7.09
CA PHE A 51 2.65 -8.38 6.84
C PHE A 51 2.53 -7.20 7.81
N TYR A 52 2.08 -6.06 7.28
CA TYR A 52 1.81 -4.88 8.07
C TYR A 52 0.30 -4.61 8.11
N SER A 53 -0.19 -4.03 9.20
CA SER A 53 -1.61 -3.72 9.36
C SER A 53 -1.85 -2.34 9.95
N GLY A 54 -3.08 -1.86 9.77
CA GLY A 54 -3.55 -0.60 10.30
C GLY A 54 -3.09 0.62 9.49
N SER A 55 -3.64 1.77 9.87
CA SER A 55 -3.29 3.06 9.25
C SER A 55 -1.82 3.44 9.44
N LEU A 56 -1.35 4.29 8.53
CA LEU A 56 -0.14 5.11 8.72
C LEU A 56 -0.57 6.56 8.64
N ILE A 57 -0.21 7.36 9.65
CA ILE A 57 -0.42 8.80 9.67
C ILE A 57 0.96 9.45 9.71
N VAL A 58 1.33 10.11 8.61
CA VAL A 58 2.54 10.93 8.56
C VAL A 58 2.29 12.21 9.36
N GLU A 59 3.20 12.52 10.28
CA GLU A 59 3.07 13.70 11.15
C GLU A 59 3.11 14.99 10.31
N PRO A 60 2.23 15.97 10.57
CA PRO A 60 2.22 17.22 9.81
C PRO A 60 3.58 17.92 9.81
N GLY A 61 4.02 18.37 8.64
CA GLY A 61 5.33 19.02 8.46
C GLY A 61 6.53 18.06 8.41
N THR A 62 6.28 16.75 8.32
CA THR A 62 7.32 15.72 8.24
C THR A 62 7.48 15.23 6.81
N SER A 63 8.73 14.99 6.40
CA SER A 63 9.06 14.27 5.17
C SER A 63 9.30 12.78 5.47
N CYS A 64 8.59 11.92 4.75
CA CYS A 64 8.64 10.47 4.92
C CYS A 64 8.82 9.78 3.57
N VAL A 65 9.69 8.77 3.53
CA VAL A 65 9.75 7.81 2.43
C VAL A 65 9.43 6.42 2.95
N LEU A 66 8.55 5.71 2.25
CA LEU A 66 8.10 4.35 2.55
C LEU A 66 8.50 3.39 1.42
N HIS A 67 9.59 2.66 1.64
CA HIS A 67 10.03 1.59 0.75
C HIS A 67 9.38 0.26 1.15
N GLY A 68 8.44 -0.20 0.34
CA GLY A 68 7.70 -1.44 0.60
C GLY A 68 8.49 -2.70 0.32
N SER A 69 9.42 -2.69 -0.65
CA SER A 69 10.18 -3.89 -1.09
C SER A 69 9.33 -5.11 -1.48
N GLY A 70 8.04 -4.92 -1.76
CA GLY A 70 7.04 -5.97 -2.02
C GLY A 70 6.20 -6.37 -0.81
N ALA A 71 6.40 -5.75 0.36
CA ALA A 71 5.65 -6.03 1.58
C ALA A 71 4.15 -5.72 1.43
N ILE A 72 3.33 -6.50 2.14
CA ILE A 72 1.88 -6.36 2.14
C ILE A 72 1.45 -5.51 3.32
N ILE A 73 0.68 -4.46 3.04
CA ILE A 73 0.04 -3.56 4.00
C ILE A 73 -1.48 -3.82 3.96
N SER A 74 -2.04 -4.35 5.03
CA SER A 74 -3.45 -4.66 5.18
C SER A 74 -4.18 -3.60 5.99
N LEU A 75 -4.98 -2.79 5.31
CA LEU A 75 -5.78 -1.73 5.90
C LEU A 75 -7.17 -2.26 6.27
N GLY A 76 -7.63 -1.95 7.49
CA GLY A 76 -9.02 -2.16 7.88
C GLY A 76 -9.97 -1.23 7.13
N THR A 77 -11.28 -1.45 7.20
CA THR A 77 -12.27 -0.72 6.38
C THR A 77 -12.28 0.80 6.59
N ALA A 78 -11.77 1.29 7.72
CA ALA A 78 -11.66 2.72 8.02
C ALA A 78 -10.23 3.26 7.91
N ASP A 79 -9.24 2.38 7.64
CA ASP A 79 -7.83 2.75 7.64
C ASP A 79 -7.38 3.38 6.33
N SER A 80 -6.26 4.10 6.39
CA SER A 80 -5.58 4.68 5.22
C SER A 80 -4.08 4.91 5.51
N ILE A 81 -3.27 4.94 4.46
CA ILE A 81 -1.97 5.61 4.51
C ILE A 81 -2.23 7.11 4.24
N LEU A 82 -1.98 7.96 5.22
CA LEU A 82 -2.37 9.37 5.24
C LEU A 82 -1.16 10.29 5.34
N ALA A 83 -1.06 11.22 4.40
CA ALA A 83 -0.24 12.42 4.51
C ALA A 83 -1.16 13.65 4.45
N SER A 84 -1.19 14.44 5.52
CA SER A 84 -2.01 15.65 5.58
C SER A 84 -1.27 16.80 6.24
N GLY A 85 -1.36 17.97 5.64
CA GLY A 85 -0.89 19.22 6.21
C GLY A 85 0.25 19.86 5.41
N PRO A 86 0.47 21.17 5.59
CA PRO A 86 1.51 21.90 4.88
C PRO A 86 2.89 21.34 5.21
N SER A 87 3.78 21.34 4.23
CA SER A 87 5.14 20.79 4.34
C SER A 87 5.20 19.30 4.71
N THR A 88 4.08 18.58 4.66
CA THR A 88 4.04 17.13 4.83
C THR A 88 4.34 16.48 3.48
N LEU A 89 5.28 15.54 3.48
CA LEU A 89 5.68 14.85 2.27
C LEU A 89 5.68 13.35 2.52
N LEU A 90 5.02 12.59 1.65
CA LEU A 90 5.07 11.14 1.64
C LEU A 90 5.44 10.64 0.24
N ASP A 91 6.61 10.05 0.13
CA ASP A 91 6.98 9.22 -1.01
C ASP A 91 6.79 7.75 -0.65
N MET A 92 6.20 6.96 -1.54
CA MET A 92 6.05 5.51 -1.34
C MET A 92 6.24 4.71 -2.62
N ASP A 93 6.94 3.59 -2.49
CA ASP A 93 7.21 2.69 -3.60
C ASP A 93 7.24 1.20 -3.22
N HIS A 94 6.97 0.35 -4.21
CA HIS A 94 7.02 -1.10 -4.10
C HIS A 94 6.20 -1.68 -2.92
N CYS A 95 5.08 -1.05 -2.56
CA CYS A 95 4.14 -1.59 -1.57
C CYS A 95 3.01 -2.38 -2.24
N VAL A 96 2.48 -3.38 -1.54
CA VAL A 96 1.19 -4.02 -1.86
C VAL A 96 0.17 -3.63 -0.81
N VAL A 97 -0.72 -2.68 -1.11
CA VAL A 97 -1.71 -2.14 -0.18
C VAL A 97 -3.07 -2.77 -0.45
N ILE A 98 -3.65 -3.43 0.56
CA ILE A 98 -4.93 -4.12 0.45
C ILE A 98 -5.98 -3.55 1.42
N GLY A 99 -7.22 -3.42 0.97
CA GLY A 99 -8.32 -2.90 1.79
C GLY A 99 -8.22 -1.40 2.10
N GLY A 100 -8.94 -0.90 3.10
CA GLY A 100 -8.87 0.53 3.46
C GLY A 100 -9.90 1.42 2.78
N THR A 101 -10.18 2.56 3.42
CA THR A 101 -10.98 3.63 2.79
C THR A 101 -10.21 4.25 1.63
N TYR A 102 -8.93 4.55 1.88
CA TYR A 102 -7.97 5.00 0.89
C TYR A 102 -6.75 4.10 0.97
N GLY A 103 -6.28 3.59 -0.17
CA GLY A 103 -4.97 2.94 -0.19
C GLY A 103 -3.88 3.91 0.25
N VAL A 104 -3.91 5.11 -0.33
CA VAL A 104 -3.18 6.28 0.14
C VAL A 104 -4.00 7.55 -0.06
N HIS A 105 -3.91 8.49 0.88
CA HIS A 105 -4.62 9.75 0.89
C HIS A 105 -3.64 10.92 1.14
N TYR A 106 -3.63 11.87 0.21
CA TYR A 106 -2.96 13.17 0.34
C TYR A 106 -4.00 14.28 0.54
N GLY A 107 -3.90 14.99 1.67
CA GLY A 107 -4.78 16.10 2.03
C GLY A 107 -4.05 17.35 2.54
N ASP A 108 -4.78 18.44 2.69
CA ASP A 108 -4.34 19.70 3.34
C ASP A 108 -2.95 20.18 2.89
N GLN A 109 -2.72 20.25 1.58
CA GLN A 109 -1.46 20.67 0.93
C GLN A 109 -0.26 19.73 1.08
N ALA A 110 -0.48 18.47 1.47
CA ALA A 110 0.55 17.44 1.43
C ALA A 110 1.06 17.19 0.00
N GLN A 111 2.30 16.70 -0.09
CA GLN A 111 3.02 16.47 -1.34
C GLN A 111 3.62 15.06 -1.37
N GLY A 112 4.08 14.62 -2.53
CA GLY A 112 4.90 13.42 -2.65
C GLY A 112 4.56 12.55 -3.85
N SER A 113 5.00 11.30 -3.82
CA SER A 113 4.94 10.38 -4.93
C SER A 113 4.46 8.98 -4.52
N VAL A 114 3.62 8.41 -5.37
CA VAL A 114 3.09 7.05 -5.25
C VAL A 114 3.52 6.33 -6.52
N VAL A 115 4.57 5.50 -6.44
CA VAL A 115 5.17 4.87 -7.62
C VAL A 115 5.46 3.39 -7.47
N HIS A 116 5.20 2.58 -8.51
CA HIS A 116 5.46 1.13 -8.48
C HIS A 116 4.74 0.37 -7.35
N ASN A 117 3.57 0.85 -6.94
CA ASN A 117 2.76 0.20 -5.91
C ASN A 117 1.62 -0.60 -6.54
N THR A 118 1.13 -1.58 -5.77
CA THR A 118 -0.11 -2.31 -6.07
C THR A 118 -1.16 -1.96 -5.01
N PHE A 119 -2.33 -1.54 -5.45
CA PHE A 119 -3.51 -1.27 -4.62
C PHE A 119 -4.61 -2.26 -4.98
N PHE A 120 -5.15 -2.98 -4.00
CA PHE A 120 -6.17 -3.99 -4.21
C PHE A 120 -7.31 -3.91 -3.19
N GLY A 121 -8.56 -3.84 -3.66
CA GLY A 121 -9.73 -3.92 -2.77
C GLY A 121 -9.94 -2.69 -1.88
N ASN A 122 -9.28 -1.55 -2.17
CA ASN A 122 -9.49 -0.30 -1.45
C ASN A 122 -10.85 0.32 -1.86
N LYS A 123 -11.48 1.13 -1.01
CA LYS A 123 -12.64 1.91 -1.47
C LYS A 123 -12.23 2.91 -2.55
N VAL A 124 -11.14 3.64 -2.32
CA VAL A 124 -10.42 4.39 -3.35
C VAL A 124 -8.94 4.03 -3.30
N GLY A 125 -8.32 3.73 -4.44
CA GLY A 125 -6.90 3.35 -4.48
C GLY A 125 -5.98 4.50 -4.03
N ILE A 126 -5.98 5.58 -4.79
CA ILE A 126 -5.20 6.80 -4.50
C ILE A 126 -6.16 8.00 -4.43
N ALA A 127 -6.22 8.66 -3.28
CA ALA A 127 -7.04 9.86 -3.05
C ALA A 127 -6.17 11.11 -2.89
N ILE A 128 -6.53 12.18 -3.62
CA ILE A 128 -5.82 13.46 -3.61
C ILE A 128 -6.84 14.57 -3.36
N TRP A 129 -7.05 14.93 -2.10
CA TRP A 129 -8.03 15.92 -1.66
C TRP A 129 -7.32 17.15 -1.10
N ASP A 130 -6.86 18.02 -1.99
CA ASP A 130 -6.01 19.20 -1.67
C ASP A 130 -4.50 18.91 -1.56
N GLY A 131 -4.00 17.82 -2.16
CA GLY A 131 -2.56 17.62 -2.37
C GLY A 131 -2.02 18.48 -3.53
N THR A 132 -0.98 19.28 -3.30
CA THR A 132 -0.56 20.34 -4.25
C THR A 132 0.57 19.97 -5.21
N ALA A 133 1.27 18.85 -4.96
CA ALA A 133 2.37 18.36 -5.81
C ALA A 133 2.49 16.82 -5.76
N VAL A 134 1.37 16.13 -6.01
CA VAL A 134 1.33 14.66 -5.95
C VAL A 134 1.62 14.04 -7.32
N THR A 135 2.53 13.06 -7.34
CA THR A 135 2.78 12.19 -8.51
C THR A 135 2.22 10.81 -8.26
N ALA A 136 1.40 10.29 -9.18
CA ALA A 136 0.95 8.90 -9.17
C ALA A 136 1.34 8.23 -10.49
N LYS A 137 2.35 7.35 -10.45
CA LYS A 137 2.93 6.78 -11.67
C LYS A 137 3.28 5.29 -11.56
N ASN A 138 3.09 4.52 -12.63
CA ASN A 138 3.48 3.10 -12.69
C ASN A 138 2.86 2.25 -11.57
N ASN A 139 1.63 2.57 -11.15
CA ASN A 139 0.93 1.77 -10.15
C ASN A 139 -0.05 0.80 -10.81
N ILE A 140 -0.32 -0.28 -10.10
CA ILE A 140 -1.43 -1.19 -10.38
C ILE A 140 -2.54 -0.90 -9.38
N ILE A 141 -3.76 -0.68 -9.85
CA ILE A 141 -4.92 -0.46 -8.99
C ILE A 141 -6.05 -1.36 -9.47
N ALA A 142 -6.48 -2.28 -8.62
CA ALA A 142 -7.45 -3.30 -8.96
C ALA A 142 -8.53 -3.45 -7.88
N ASP A 143 -9.74 -3.77 -8.30
CA ASP A 143 -10.87 -4.06 -7.40
C ASP A 143 -11.23 -2.90 -6.45
N ALA A 144 -11.13 -1.66 -6.94
CA ALA A 144 -11.51 -0.50 -6.14
C ALA A 144 -13.03 -0.42 -5.99
N ALA A 145 -13.55 -0.30 -4.76
CA ALA A 145 -15.01 -0.30 -4.56
C ALA A 145 -15.71 0.95 -5.11
N GLU A 146 -15.01 2.08 -5.24
CA GLU A 146 -15.49 3.30 -5.90
C GLU A 146 -14.55 3.72 -7.03
N TYR A 147 -13.39 4.27 -6.69
CA TYR A 147 -12.48 4.91 -7.66
C TYR A 147 -11.08 4.33 -7.62
N GLY A 148 -10.45 4.15 -8.78
CA GLY A 148 -9.03 3.79 -8.83
C GLY A 148 -8.15 4.93 -8.30
N ILE A 149 -8.17 6.07 -9.01
CA ILE A 149 -7.54 7.32 -8.58
C ILE A 149 -8.60 8.42 -8.55
N ALA A 150 -8.72 9.12 -7.43
CA ALA A 150 -9.63 10.25 -7.27
C ALA A 150 -8.87 11.52 -6.85
N LYS A 151 -9.22 12.64 -7.48
CA LYS A 151 -8.73 13.98 -7.10
C LYS A 151 -9.88 14.95 -6.87
N VAL A 152 -9.68 16.00 -6.09
CA VAL A 152 -10.57 17.17 -6.11
C VAL A 152 -10.25 18.10 -7.30
N SER A 153 -11.20 18.92 -7.73
CA SER A 153 -11.07 19.71 -8.97
C SER A 153 -9.92 20.72 -8.97
N GLU A 154 -9.54 21.22 -7.80
CA GLU A 154 -8.59 22.33 -7.65
C GLU A 154 -7.11 21.90 -7.69
N VAL A 155 -6.85 20.59 -7.65
CA VAL A 155 -5.48 20.03 -7.69
C VAL A 155 -5.11 19.51 -9.09
N THR A 156 -3.82 19.63 -9.44
CA THR A 156 -3.26 19.22 -10.73
C THR A 156 -2.11 18.21 -10.57
N PRO A 157 -2.39 16.98 -10.06
CA PRO A 157 -1.37 15.96 -9.88
C PRO A 157 -0.82 15.44 -11.21
N TYR A 158 0.41 14.94 -11.19
CA TYR A 158 0.97 14.23 -12.34
C TYR A 158 0.58 12.74 -12.27
N ILE A 159 -0.34 12.33 -13.14
CA ILE A 159 -0.85 10.95 -13.20
C ILE A 159 -0.47 10.34 -14.55
N ALA A 160 0.32 9.27 -14.56
CA ALA A 160 0.77 8.64 -15.79
C ALA A 160 1.08 7.15 -15.63
N TYR A 161 0.85 6.36 -16.68
CA TYR A 161 1.26 4.94 -16.74
C TYR A 161 0.73 4.07 -15.58
N ASN A 162 -0.44 4.39 -15.04
CA ASN A 162 -1.11 3.54 -14.06
C ASN A 162 -2.03 2.57 -14.81
N ASP A 163 -2.04 1.33 -14.37
CA ASP A 163 -2.98 0.33 -14.85
C ASP A 163 -4.11 0.18 -13.82
N VAL A 164 -5.33 0.49 -14.25
CA VAL A 164 -6.50 0.61 -13.38
C VAL A 164 -7.65 -0.20 -13.97
N TRP A 165 -8.07 -1.24 -13.25
CA TRP A 165 -9.14 -2.13 -13.71
C TRP A 165 -10.00 -2.62 -12.55
N SER A 166 -11.18 -3.18 -12.87
CA SER A 166 -12.15 -3.65 -11.88
C SER A 166 -12.47 -2.58 -10.83
N TYR A 167 -13.33 -1.62 -11.17
CA TYR A 167 -13.72 -0.53 -10.27
C TYR A 167 -15.24 -0.45 -10.16
N GLY A 168 -15.74 0.00 -9.00
CA GLY A 168 -17.18 0.11 -8.76
C GLY A 168 -17.83 1.33 -9.41
N MET A 169 -17.10 2.44 -9.59
CA MET A 169 -17.63 3.65 -10.23
C MET A 169 -16.80 4.04 -11.45
N TRP A 170 -15.59 4.56 -11.26
CA TRP A 170 -14.73 5.05 -12.36
C TRP A 170 -13.24 4.76 -12.09
N PRO A 171 -12.42 4.52 -13.14
CA PRO A 171 -10.99 4.28 -12.94
C PRO A 171 -10.28 5.55 -12.46
N TYR A 172 -10.70 6.69 -13.01
CA TYR A 172 -10.21 8.02 -12.68
C TYR A 172 -11.41 8.93 -12.40
N ALA A 173 -11.37 9.67 -11.29
CA ALA A 173 -12.43 10.59 -10.90
C ALA A 173 -11.89 11.98 -10.51
N GLU A 174 -12.59 13.00 -10.95
CA GLU A 174 -12.45 14.38 -10.48
C GLU A 174 -13.71 14.76 -9.71
N LEU A 175 -13.56 15.10 -8.43
CA LEU A 175 -14.64 15.44 -7.53
C LEU A 175 -14.72 16.96 -7.41
N CYS A 176 -15.83 17.53 -7.86
CA CYS A 176 -16.17 18.92 -7.61
C CYS A 176 -17.04 18.95 -6.35
N TRP A 177 -16.50 19.44 -5.24
CA TRP A 177 -17.32 19.76 -4.06
C TRP A 177 -17.87 21.18 -4.22
N SER A 178 -19.18 21.33 -4.09
CA SER A 178 -19.88 22.63 -4.05
C SER A 178 -20.05 23.11 -2.61
#